data_AF-A7F9R0-F1
#
_entry.id   AF-A7F9R0-F1
#
_cell.length_a   1.000
_cell.length_b   1.000
_cell.length_c   1.000
_cell.angle_alpha   90.00
_cell.angle_beta   90.00
_cell.angle_gamma   90.00
#
_symmetry.space_group_name_H-M   'P 1'
#
loop_
_entity.id
_entity.type
_entity.pdbx_description
1 polymer ?
#
loop_
_entity_poly.entity_id
_entity_poly.type
_entity_poly.pdbx_seq_one_letter_code
_entity_poly.pdbx_strand_id
1 'polypeptide(L)' 'MAPSKSGPPAAPYAKDEKVLCFHHDLLYEAKVLDTRPTEDGSSWQCKIHYKG' A
#
# COMPACT_ATOMS: atom_id res chain seq x y z
N MET A 1 18.51 18.49 13.42
CA MET A 1 17.13 18.28 12.95
C MET A 1 17.17 17.19 11.90
N ALA A 2 16.39 16.11 12.04
CA ALA A 2 16.30 15.08 11.00
C ALA A 2 15.63 15.69 9.75
N PRO A 3 16.07 15.37 8.53
CA PRO A 3 15.53 15.98 7.32
C PRO A 3 14.09 15.53 7.13
N SER A 4 13.16 16.47 7.26
CA SER A 4 11.77 16.32 6.84
C SER A 4 11.78 16.04 5.32
N LYS A 5 11.35 14.85 4.91
CA LYS A 5 11.11 14.55 3.48
C LYS A 5 9.95 15.43 3.00
N SER A 6 10.26 16.64 2.54
CA SER A 6 9.33 17.57 1.89
C SER A 6 9.19 17.21 0.41
N GLY A 7 8.65 16.02 0.14
CA GLY A 7 8.21 15.60 -1.19
C GLY A 7 6.71 15.29 -1.15
N PRO A 8 6.00 15.30 -2.30
CA PRO A 8 4.64 14.78 -2.36
C PRO A 8 4.62 13.37 -1.75
N PRO A 9 3.57 13.02 -0.98
CA PRO A 9 3.52 11.72 -0.31
C PRO A 9 3.66 10.62 -1.36
N ALA A 10 4.73 9.83 -1.26
CA ALA A 10 4.89 8.66 -2.11
C ALA A 10 3.83 7.62 -1.71
N ALA A 11 3.37 6.84 -2.68
CA ALA A 11 2.53 5.68 -2.41
C ALA A 11 3.22 4.77 -1.37
N PRO A 12 2.47 4.23 -0.39
CA PRO A 12 3.05 3.41 0.66
C PRO A 12 3.57 2.07 0.16
N TYR A 13 3.02 1.57 -0.96
CA TYR A 13 3.40 0.30 -1.57
C TYR A 13 3.52 0.45 -3.09
N ALA A 14 4.52 -0.20 -3.65
CA ALA A 14 4.77 -0.24 -5.08
C ALA A 14 3.96 -1.36 -5.77
N LYS A 15 3.75 -1.20 -7.07
CA LYS A 15 3.21 -2.27 -7.90
C LYS A 15 4.15 -3.48 -7.87
N ASP A 16 3.56 -4.67 -7.86
CA ASP A 16 4.20 -5.97 -7.78
C ASP A 16 4.94 -6.28 -6.46
N GLU A 17 4.82 -5.39 -5.46
CA GLU A 17 5.37 -5.59 -4.13
C GLU A 17 4.65 -6.73 -3.40
N LYS A 18 5.42 -7.59 -2.73
CA LYS A 18 4.88 -8.62 -1.84
C LYS A 18 4.61 -8.00 -0.48
N VAL A 19 3.40 -8.21 0.02
CA VAL A 19 2.92 -7.65 1.28
C VAL A 19 2.27 -8.73 2.15
N LEU A 20 2.14 -8.41 3.42
CA LEU A 20 1.34 -9.17 4.38
C LEU A 20 0.04 -8.40 4.65
N CYS A 21 -1.10 -9.04 4.43
CA CYS A 21 -2.41 -8.41 4.53
C CYS A 21 -3.30 -9.17 5.52
N PHE A 22 -3.88 -8.44 6.48
CA PHE A 22 -4.77 -9.02 7.48
C PHE A 22 -6.14 -9.33 6.86
N HIS A 23 -6.65 -10.54 7.14
CA HIS A 23 -8.01 -10.94 6.88
C HIS A 23 -8.58 -11.51 8.19
N HIS A 24 -9.39 -10.71 8.89
CA HIS A 24 -9.73 -10.90 10.30
C HIS A 24 -8.46 -11.02 11.16
N ASP A 25 -8.33 -12.09 11.93
CA ASP A 25 -7.22 -12.30 12.88
C ASP A 25 -6.00 -12.98 12.23
N LEU A 26 -6.06 -13.29 10.94
CA LEU A 26 -5.01 -14.01 10.22
C LEU A 26 -4.30 -13.08 9.22
N LEU A 27 -2.98 -13.27 9.09
CA LEU A 27 -2.14 -12.52 8.18
C LEU A 27 -1.79 -13.40 6.97
N TYR A 28 -2.08 -12.92 5.77
CA TYR A 28 -1.86 -13.65 4.52
C TYR A 28 -0.80 -12.97 3.65
N GLU A 29 0.01 -13.78 2.96
CA GLU A 29 0.89 -13.29 1.90
C GLU A 29 0.07 -12.87 0.68
N ALA A 30 0.34 -11.68 0.16
CA ALA A 30 -0.35 -11.11 -0.98
C ALA A 30 0.59 -10.27 -1.85
N LYS A 31 0.10 -9.87 -3.02
CA LYS A 31 0.82 -9.03 -3.98
C LYS A 31 0.00 -7.78 -4.32
N VAL A 32 0.66 -6.63 -4.36
CA VAL A 32 0.06 -5.37 -4.82
C VAL A 32 0.00 -5.38 -6.34
N LEU A 33 -1.20 -5.28 -6.90
CA LEU A 33 -1.42 -5.20 -8.34
C LEU A 33 -1.43 -3.75 -8.84
N ASP A 34 -1.95 -2.84 -8.04
CA ASP A 34 -2.10 -1.42 -8.37
C ASP A 34 -2.24 -0.57 -7.10
N THR A 35 -1.80 0.68 -7.16
CA THR A 35 -1.89 1.64 -6.06
C THR A 35 -2.34 2.99 -6.61
N ARG A 36 -3.44 3.53 -6.09
CA ARG A 36 -3.99 4.82 -6.50
C ARG A 36 -4.33 5.70 -5.30
N PRO A 37 -4.21 7.03 -5.40
CA PRO A 37 -4.73 7.93 -4.37
C PRO A 37 -6.26 7.87 -4.34
N THR A 38 -6.87 8.16 -3.19
CA THR A 38 -8.31 8.43 -3.08
C THR A 38 -8.68 9.74 -3.78
N GLU A 39 -9.95 9.96 -4.10
CA GLU A 39 -10.40 11.19 -4.80
C GLU A 39 -10.03 12.48 -4.05
N ASP A 40 -10.06 12.43 -2.72
CA ASP A 40 -9.67 13.53 -1.84
C ASP A 40 -8.14 13.64 -1.64
N GLY A 41 -7.36 12.68 -2.13
CA GLY A 41 -5.90 12.67 -2.06
C GLY A 41 -5.31 12.43 -0.67
N SER A 42 -6.14 12.22 0.36
CA SER A 42 -5.67 12.03 1.75
C SER A 42 -5.22 10.60 2.04
N SER A 43 -5.55 9.64 1.18
CA SER A 43 -5.30 8.21 1.40
C SER A 43 -5.00 7.47 0.11
N TRP A 44 -4.66 6.18 0.25
CA TRP A 44 -4.30 5.30 -0.86
C TRP A 44 -5.19 4.07 -0.88
N GLN A 45 -5.58 3.64 -2.08
CA GLN A 45 -6.26 2.38 -2.33
C GLN A 45 -5.31 1.44 -3.07
N CYS A 46 -5.14 0.24 -2.52
CA CYS A 46 -4.27 -0.78 -3.10
C CYS A 46 -5.14 -1.95 -3.58
N LYS A 47 -4.95 -2.37 -4.83
CA LYS A 47 -5.56 -3.60 -5.35
C LYS A 47 -4.66 -4.78 -4.96
N ILE A 48 -5.18 -5.65 -4.10
CA ILE A 48 -4.43 -6.78 -3.53
C ILE A 48 -4.85 -8.10 -4.20
N HIS A 49 -3.87 -8.96 -4.48
CA HIS A 49 -4.10 -10.36 -4.84
C HIS A 49 -3.52 -11.26 -3.75
N TYR A 50 -4.38 -11.94 -3.01
CA TYR A 50 -3.96 -12.93 -2.03
C TYR A 50 -3.40 -14.16 -2.72
N LYS A 51 -2.39 -14.79 -2.12
CA LYS A 51 -1.81 -16.04 -2.61
C LYS A 51 -2.77 -17.20 -2.30
N GLY A 52 -3.35 -17.79 -3.34
CA GLY A 52 -4.32 -18.89 -3.27
C GLY A 52 -5.41 -18.72 -4.31
#